data_AF-A0A2J8MIT2-F1
#
_entry.id   AF-A0A2J8MIT2-F1
#
_cell.length_a   1.000
_cell.length_b   1.000
_cell.length_c   1.000
_cell.angle_alpha   90.00
_cell.angle_beta   90.00
_cell.angle_gamma   90.00
#
_symmetry.space_group_name_H-M   'P 1'
#
loop_
_entity.id
_entity.type
_entity.pdbx_description
1 polymer ?
#
loop_
_entity_poly.entity_id
_entity_poly.type
_entity_poly.pdbx_seq_one_letter_code
_entity_poly.pdbx_strand_id
1 'polypeptide(L)'
;LEKLQESGEVPVHKLQSLKKVLQSEFCTAIREVYQYMHETITVNGCPEFRARATAKATVAAFAASEGHSHPRVVELPKTDEGLGFNVMGGKEQNSPIYISRIIPGGVAERHGGLKRGDQLLSVNGVVCL
;
A
#
# COMPACT_ATOMS: atom_id res chain seq x y z
N LEU A 1 -23.82 11.04 -7.52
CA LEU A 1 -23.46 10.87 -8.94
C LEU A 1 -24.49 11.54 -9.85
N GLU A 2 -25.79 11.36 -9.61
CA GLU A 2 -26.87 12.01 -10.38
C GLU A 2 -26.73 13.54 -10.44
N LYS A 3 -26.49 14.21 -9.30
CA LYS A 3 -26.24 15.67 -9.26
C LYS A 3 -25.03 16.13 -10.10
N LEU A 4 -23.99 15.29 -10.25
CA LEU A 4 -22.81 15.58 -11.06
C LEU A 4 -23.03 15.26 -12.54
N GLN A 5 -23.99 14.38 -12.84
CA GLN A 5 -24.41 14.05 -14.19
C GLN A 5 -25.37 15.12 -14.72
N GLU A 6 -26.19 15.70 -13.85
CA GLU A 6 -27.07 16.84 -14.14
C GLU A 6 -26.30 18.16 -14.30
N SER A 7 -25.18 18.36 -13.60
CA SER A 7 -24.39 19.59 -13.71
C SER A 7 -23.59 19.71 -15.01
N GLY A 8 -23.42 18.61 -15.76
CA GLY A 8 -22.70 18.59 -17.04
C GLY A 8 -21.20 18.89 -16.97
N GLU A 9 -20.65 19.25 -15.80
CA GLU A 9 -19.25 19.63 -15.60
C GLU A 9 -18.27 18.47 -15.76
N VAL A 10 -18.75 17.23 -15.61
CA VAL A 10 -17.89 16.04 -15.61
C VAL A 10 -18.15 15.20 -16.86
N PRO A 11 -17.11 14.92 -17.68
CA PRO A 11 -17.24 14.05 -18.83
C PRO A 11 -17.82 12.68 -18.47
N VAL A 12 -18.77 12.20 -19.28
CA VAL A 12 -19.54 10.96 -19.02
C VAL A 12 -18.63 9.75 -18.79
N HIS A 13 -17.51 9.64 -19.51
CA HIS A 13 -16.54 8.55 -19.33
C HIS A 13 -15.86 8.58 -17.94
N LYS A 14 -15.57 9.76 -17.40
CA LYS A 14 -15.03 9.90 -16.03
C LYS A 14 -16.08 9.56 -14.98
N LEU A 15 -17.34 9.95 -15.24
CA LEU A 15 -18.49 9.59 -14.40
C LEU A 15 -18.70 8.06 -14.35
N GLN A 16 -18.55 7.38 -15.49
CA GLN A 16 -18.62 5.91 -15.56
C GLN A 16 -17.46 5.23 -14.82
N SER A 17 -16.23 5.71 -15.00
CA SER A 17 -15.07 5.20 -14.25
C SER A 17 -15.23 5.41 -12.75
N LEU A 18 -15.69 6.59 -12.34
CA LEU A 18 -15.97 6.90 -10.94
C LEU A 18 -17.07 6.00 -10.37
N LYS A 19 -18.13 5.75 -11.15
CA LYS A 19 -19.20 4.81 -10.76
C LYS A 19 -18.67 3.40 -10.56
N LYS A 20 -17.79 2.91 -11.43
CA LYS A 20 -17.13 1.60 -11.27
C LYS A 20 -16.28 1.53 -10.01
N VAL A 21 -15.50 2.58 -9.72
CA VAL A 21 -14.67 2.63 -8.51
C VAL A 21 -15.54 2.65 -7.25
N LEU A 22 -16.58 3.48 -7.21
CA LEU A 22 -17.49 3.57 -6.05
C LEU A 22 -18.30 2.29 -5.83
N GLN A 23 -18.52 1.50 -6.88
CA GLN A 23 -19.19 0.20 -6.82
C GLN A 23 -18.22 -0.98 -6.63
N SER A 24 -16.91 -0.73 -6.50
CA SER A 24 -15.93 -1.80 -6.32
C SER A 24 -16.00 -2.42 -4.92
N GLU A 25 -15.58 -3.67 -4.81
CA GLU A 25 -15.44 -4.35 -3.50
C GLU A 25 -14.48 -3.59 -2.58
N PHE A 26 -13.41 -3.01 -3.15
CA PHE A 26 -12.46 -2.18 -2.42
C PHE A 26 -13.13 -0.96 -1.76
N CYS A 27 -13.91 -0.20 -2.52
CA CYS A 27 -14.61 0.98 -1.99
C CYS A 27 -15.69 0.58 -0.98
N THR A 28 -16.31 -0.58 -1.18
CA THR A 28 -17.28 -1.16 -0.25
C THR A 28 -16.61 -1.53 1.08
N ALA A 29 -15.46 -2.21 1.05
CA ALA A 29 -14.69 -2.55 2.24
C ALA A 29 -14.22 -1.30 3.01
N ILE A 30 -13.76 -0.25 2.31
CA ILE A 30 -13.44 1.03 2.98
C ILE A 30 -14.68 1.62 3.65
N ARG A 31 -15.82 1.64 2.95
CA ARG A 31 -17.07 2.18 3.50
C ARG A 31 -17.53 1.41 4.73
N GLU A 32 -17.39 0.09 4.74
CA GLU A 32 -17.70 -0.75 5.90
C GLU A 32 -16.77 -0.46 7.08
N VAL A 33 -15.46 -0.32 6.86
CA VAL A 33 -14.52 0.08 7.91
C VAL A 33 -14.87 1.46 8.46
N TYR A 34 -15.20 2.41 7.57
CA TYR A 34 -15.62 3.75 7.97
C TYR A 34 -16.90 3.71 8.82
N GLN A 35 -17.90 2.93 8.40
CA GLN A 35 -19.18 2.81 9.07
C GLN A 35 -19.04 2.09 10.42
N TYR A 36 -18.25 1.02 10.47
CA TYR A 36 -17.91 0.32 11.72
C TYR A 36 -17.17 1.24 12.69
N MET A 37 -16.17 2.00 12.24
CA MET A 37 -15.50 2.99 13.10
C MET A 37 -16.46 4.09 13.55
N HIS A 38 -17.40 4.50 12.71
CA HIS A 38 -18.38 5.53 13.05
C HIS A 38 -19.42 5.04 14.06
N GLU A 39 -19.77 3.75 14.04
CA GLU A 39 -20.69 3.07 14.98
C GLU A 39 -20.02 2.64 16.29
N THR A 40 -18.76 2.19 16.25
CA THR A 40 -18.04 1.70 17.44
C THR A 40 -17.36 2.78 18.27
N ILE A 41 -17.22 4.01 17.75
CA ILE A 41 -16.83 5.17 18.58
C ILE A 41 -18.06 5.65 19.37
N THR A 42 -18.35 4.99 20.48
CA THR A 42 -19.16 5.57 21.57
C THR A 42 -18.24 6.36 22.50
N VAL A 43 -17.91 7.61 22.19
CA VAL A 43 -17.27 8.50 23.18
C VAL A 43 -17.73 9.94 22.99
N ASN A 44 -18.18 10.54 24.09
CA ASN A 44 -18.44 11.97 24.32
C ASN A 44 -17.22 12.88 23.99
N GLY A 45 -16.81 12.98 22.73
CA GLY A 45 -15.62 13.72 22.33
C GLY A 45 -15.84 14.57 21.08
N CYS A 46 -15.32 15.79 21.11
CA CYS A 46 -15.48 16.85 20.11
C CYS A 46 -15.41 16.37 18.64
N PRO A 47 -16.15 17.02 17.72
CA PRO A 47 -16.16 16.72 16.28
C PRO A 47 -14.77 16.56 15.64
N GLU A 48 -13.77 17.27 16.17
CA GLU A 48 -12.37 17.24 15.74
C GLU A 48 -11.70 15.87 15.93
N PHE A 49 -12.01 15.15 17.01
CA PHE A 49 -11.42 13.82 17.24
C PHE A 49 -11.94 12.80 16.23
N ARG A 50 -13.23 12.90 15.89
CA ARG A 50 -13.86 12.06 14.86
C ARG A 50 -13.28 12.37 13.48
N ALA A 51 -13.19 13.64 13.10
CA ALA A 51 -12.57 14.06 11.84
C ALA A 51 -11.12 13.56 11.74
N ARG A 52 -10.34 13.65 12.82
CA ARG A 52 -8.96 13.19 12.87
C ARG A 52 -8.81 11.67 12.82
N ALA A 53 -9.66 10.92 13.52
CA ALA A 53 -9.66 9.45 13.48
C ALA A 53 -10.06 8.95 12.08
N THR A 54 -11.11 9.54 11.50
CA THR A 54 -11.56 9.29 10.14
C THR A 54 -10.46 9.59 9.12
N ALA A 55 -9.81 10.77 9.20
CA ALA A 55 -8.72 11.11 8.28
C ALA A 55 -7.57 10.10 8.38
N LYS A 56 -7.19 9.69 9.60
CA LYS A 56 -6.15 8.67 9.81
C LYS A 56 -6.54 7.29 9.24
N ALA A 57 -7.78 6.86 9.43
CA ALA A 57 -8.27 5.59 8.91
C ALA A 57 -8.33 5.59 7.38
N THR A 58 -8.84 6.68 6.78
CA THR A 58 -8.87 6.87 5.33
C THR A 58 -7.46 6.87 4.75
N VAL A 59 -6.52 7.62 5.34
CA VAL A 59 -5.10 7.61 4.92
C VAL A 59 -4.50 6.21 5.06
N ALA A 60 -4.76 5.49 6.15
CA ALA A 60 -4.26 4.13 6.34
C ALA A 60 -4.83 3.14 5.31
N ALA A 61 -6.13 3.26 4.98
CA ALA A 61 -6.79 2.43 3.98
C ALA A 61 -6.32 2.73 2.55
N PHE A 62 -6.14 4.00 2.20
CA PHE A 62 -5.56 4.40 0.91
C PHE A 62 -4.10 3.99 0.79
N ALA A 63 -3.32 4.16 1.86
CA ALA A 63 -1.96 3.65 1.91
C ALA A 63 -1.97 2.14 1.66
N ALA A 64 -2.78 1.37 2.40
CA ALA A 64 -2.87 -0.09 2.22
C ALA A 64 -3.37 -0.51 0.82
N SER A 65 -4.10 0.36 0.12
CA SER A 65 -4.63 0.12 -1.22
C SER A 65 -3.65 0.36 -2.36
N GLU A 66 -2.71 1.29 -2.20
CA GLU A 66 -1.73 1.54 -3.24
C GLU A 66 -0.62 0.49 -3.15
N GLY A 67 -0.77 -0.51 -4.02
CA GLY A 67 0.07 -1.68 -4.10
C GLY A 67 1.56 -1.35 -3.97
N HIS A 68 2.22 -2.17 -3.15
CA HIS A 68 3.67 -2.30 -3.02
C HIS A 68 4.42 -1.32 -2.11
N SER A 69 3.82 -0.24 -1.62
CA SER A 69 4.50 0.78 -0.79
C SER A 69 4.64 0.46 0.70
N HIS A 70 4.01 -0.61 1.18
CA HIS A 70 4.01 -0.97 2.61
C HIS A 70 5.18 -1.90 2.96
N PRO A 71 5.87 -1.67 4.09
CA PRO A 71 6.86 -2.61 4.60
C PRO A 71 6.26 -4.01 4.72
N ARG A 72 6.95 -5.00 4.16
CA ARG A 72 6.56 -6.40 4.17
C ARG A 72 7.73 -7.26 4.62
N VAL A 73 7.43 -8.31 5.35
CA VAL A 73 8.41 -9.36 5.67
C VAL A 73 8.34 -10.39 4.55
N VAL A 74 9.51 -10.72 3.99
CA VAL A 74 9.62 -11.73 2.93
C VAL A 74 10.65 -12.77 3.39
N GLU A 75 10.21 -14.01 3.48
CA GLU A 75 11.07 -15.14 3.82
C GLU A 75 11.51 -15.83 2.53
N LEU A 76 12.83 -15.92 2.32
CA LEU A 76 13.41 -16.60 1.17
C LEU A 76 14.31 -17.74 1.63
N PRO A 77 14.13 -18.96 1.10
CA PRO A 77 15.04 -20.06 1.38
C PRO A 77 16.39 -19.80 0.71
N LYS A 78 17.48 -19.92 1.47
CA LYS A 78 18.82 -19.84 0.90
C LYS A 78 19.13 -21.14 0.15
N THR A 79 19.46 -21.01 -1.12
CA THR A 79 19.86 -22.14 -1.99
C THR A 79 21.34 -22.03 -2.37
N ASP A 80 21.88 -23.03 -3.05
CA ASP A 80 23.26 -23.01 -3.56
C ASP A 80 23.49 -21.88 -4.59
N GLU A 81 22.44 -21.43 -5.27
CA GLU A 81 22.44 -20.29 -6.19
C GLU A 81 22.29 -18.93 -5.48
N GLY A 82 22.14 -18.93 -4.15
CA GLY A 82 21.87 -17.75 -3.34
C GLY A 82 20.38 -17.41 -3.23
N LEU A 83 20.07 -16.11 -3.15
CA LEU A 83 18.69 -15.60 -2.94
C LEU A 83 18.02 -15.07 -4.22
N GLY A 84 18.76 -14.93 -5.33
CA GLY A 84 18.17 -14.55 -6.62
C GLY A 84 17.88 -13.06 -6.81
N PHE A 85 18.61 -12.15 -6.15
CA PHE A 85 18.50 -10.70 -6.38
C PHE A 85 19.81 -9.96 -6.11
N ASN A 86 19.93 -8.75 -6.64
CA ASN A 86 21.06 -7.85 -6.41
C ASN A 86 20.61 -6.64 -5.60
N VAL A 87 21.53 -6.10 -4.80
CA VAL A 87 21.34 -4.89 -4.00
C VAL A 87 22.23 -3.75 -4.49
N MET A 88 21.87 -2.52 -4.16
CA MET A 88 22.64 -1.30 -4.36
C MET A 88 22.48 -0.39 -3.14
N GLY A 89 23.43 0.54 -2.95
CA GLY A 89 23.42 1.50 -1.85
C GLY A 89 24.15 0.96 -0.62
N GLY A 90 23.79 1.49 0.55
CA GLY A 90 24.42 1.21 1.82
C GLY A 90 25.37 2.31 2.27
N LYS A 91 25.97 2.09 3.45
CA LYS A 91 26.77 3.08 4.17
C LYS A 91 27.90 3.70 3.34
N GLU A 92 28.58 2.91 2.51
CA GLU A 92 29.67 3.40 1.64
C GLU A 92 29.21 4.44 0.61
N GLN A 93 27.96 4.34 0.17
CA GLN A 93 27.34 5.24 -0.81
C GLN A 93 26.44 6.29 -0.14
N ASN A 94 26.43 6.35 1.20
CA ASN A 94 25.56 7.21 2.01
C ASN A 94 24.10 7.22 1.53
N SER A 95 23.58 6.05 1.17
CA SER A 95 22.24 5.88 0.59
C SER A 95 21.57 4.61 1.13
N PRO A 96 20.23 4.54 1.14
CA PRO A 96 19.54 3.33 1.59
C PRO A 96 19.84 2.12 0.70
N ILE A 97 19.62 0.92 1.24
CA ILE A 97 19.84 -0.32 0.48
C ILE A 97 18.57 -0.67 -0.31
N TYR A 98 18.70 -0.81 -1.62
CA TYR A 98 17.60 -1.13 -2.53
C TYR A 98 17.88 -2.39 -3.34
N ILE A 99 16.82 -3.09 -3.73
CA ILE A 99 16.89 -4.17 -4.72
C ILE A 99 17.06 -3.56 -6.12
N SER A 100 18.26 -3.70 -6.68
CA SER A 100 18.60 -3.16 -8.00
C SER A 100 18.09 -4.05 -9.14
N ARG A 101 18.05 -5.38 -8.91
CA ARG A 101 17.62 -6.37 -9.90
C ARG A 101 17.10 -7.63 -9.23
N ILE A 102 16.02 -8.20 -9.79
CA ILE A 102 15.59 -9.58 -9.52
C ILE A 102 16.20 -10.47 -10.61
N ILE A 103 16.81 -11.59 -10.23
CA ILE A 103 17.46 -12.53 -11.15
C ILE A 103 16.39 -13.41 -11.81
N PRO A 104 16.28 -13.43 -13.15
CA PRO A 104 15.33 -14.30 -13.85
C PRO A 104 15.56 -15.78 -13.52
N GLY A 105 14.48 -16.48 -13.24
CA GLY A 105 14.49 -17.87 -12.80
C GLY A 105 15.02 -18.08 -11.39
N GLY A 106 15.49 -17.06 -10.68
CA GLY A 106 16.06 -17.16 -9.34
C GLY A 106 15.03 -17.32 -8.23
N VAL A 107 15.49 -17.58 -7.00
CA VAL A 107 14.62 -17.81 -5.83
C VAL A 107 13.67 -16.64 -5.57
N ALA A 108 14.16 -15.40 -5.60
CA ALA A 108 13.33 -14.22 -5.38
C ALA A 108 12.25 -14.03 -6.45
N GLU A 109 12.53 -14.34 -7.72
CA GLU A 109 11.52 -14.25 -8.80
C GLU A 109 10.45 -15.32 -8.63
N ARG A 110 10.85 -16.57 -8.37
CA ARG A 110 9.91 -17.69 -8.15
C ARG A 110 9.02 -17.46 -6.92
N HIS A 111 9.55 -16.81 -5.89
CA HIS A 111 8.77 -16.43 -4.71
C HIS A 111 7.81 -15.25 -5.00
N GLY A 112 8.22 -14.28 -5.82
CA GLY A 112 7.38 -13.13 -6.23
C GLY A 112 7.15 -12.07 -5.16
N GLY A 113 7.65 -12.27 -3.94
CA GLY A 113 7.49 -11.34 -2.82
C GLY A 113 8.40 -10.11 -2.85
N LEU A 114 9.50 -10.16 -3.60
CA LEU A 114 10.44 -9.04 -3.79
C LEU A 114 10.33 -8.45 -5.18
N LYS A 115 10.44 -7.13 -5.28
CA LYS A 115 10.48 -6.41 -6.56
C LYS A 115 11.67 -5.48 -6.65
N ARG A 116 12.08 -5.19 -7.89
CA ARG A 116 13.06 -4.13 -8.17
C ARG A 116 12.54 -2.80 -7.59
N GLY A 117 13.40 -2.09 -6.88
CA GLY A 117 13.07 -0.83 -6.23
C GLY A 117 12.61 -0.98 -4.77
N ASP A 118 12.36 -2.19 -4.28
CA ASP A 118 12.07 -2.41 -2.86
C ASP A 118 13.30 -2.00 -2.01
N GLN A 119 13.03 -1.27 -0.92
CA GLN A 119 14.04 -0.90 0.06
C GLN A 119 14.17 -1.98 1.13
N LEU A 120 15.39 -2.42 1.40
CA LEU A 120 15.68 -3.32 2.50
C LEU A 120 15.80 -2.52 3.80
N LEU A 121 14.91 -2.80 4.74
CA LEU A 121 14.91 -2.16 6.06
C LEU A 121 15.65 -2.99 7.10
N SER A 122 15.48 -4.31 7.07
CA SER A 122 16.19 -5.24 7.94
C SER A 122 16.26 -6.62 7.32
N VAL A 123 17.30 -7.38 7.68
CA VAL A 123 17.49 -8.78 7.28
C VAL A 123 17.76 -9.61 8.53
N ASN A 124 16.92 -10.60 8.82
CA ASN A 124 17.05 -11.47 9.99
C ASN A 124 17.23 -10.71 11.32
N GLY A 125 16.51 -9.60 11.49
CA GLY A 125 16.59 -8.75 12.69
C GLY A 125 17.73 -7.73 12.70
N VAL A 126 18.62 -7.73 11.70
CA VAL A 126 19.68 -6.71 11.56
C VAL A 126 19.18 -5.57 10.69
N VAL A 127 19.18 -4.35 11.23
CA VAL A 127 18.72 -3.14 10.53
C VAL A 127 19.73 -2.70 9.46
N CYS A 128 19.23 -2.38 8.27
CA CYS A 128 19.99 -1.84 7.16
C CYS A 128 19.98 -0.30 7.22
N LEU A 129 20.95 0.30 7.94
CA LEU A 129 21.17 1.75 8.04
C LEU A 129 22.30 2.23 7.12
#